data_AF-A0A831UTF1-F1
#
_entry.id   AF-A0A831UTF1-F1
#
_cell.length_a   1.000
_cell.length_b   1.000
_cell.length_c   1.000
_cell.angle_alpha   90.00
_cell.angle_beta   90.00
_cell.angle_gamma   90.00
#
_symmetry.space_group_name_H-M   'P 1'
#
loop_
_entity.id
_entity.type
_entity.pdbx_description
1 polymer ?
#
loop_
_entity_poly.entity_id
_entity_poly.type
_entity_poly.pdbx_seq_one_letter_code
_entity_poly.pdbx_strand_id
1 'polypeptide(L)'
;MIRVGFGAACITPPLGKEMPGLFEKRYAEGTLDDLFARAVVLDDGRTQAAMVQTDCVFVRHELVTVARNEAQRLCGIPAASCLIAATHTHSGGPVFRGFMAEPDIEYERFVAEKVGSAIAEAHRRLEAAEVGTGTDAAPGVAFNRRFEMRNG
;
A
#
# COMPACT_ATOMS: atom_id res chain seq x y z
N MET A 1 -15.21 23.03 5.91
CA MET A 1 -13.76 22.94 6.19
C MET A 1 -13.41 21.47 6.14
N ILE A 2 -12.45 21.09 5.30
CA ILE A 2 -12.04 19.68 5.20
C ILE A 2 -11.21 19.32 6.42
N ARG A 3 -11.39 18.10 6.92
CA ARG A 3 -10.49 17.50 7.91
C ARG A 3 -9.65 16.42 7.25
N VAL A 4 -8.39 16.35 7.65
CA VAL A 4 -7.45 15.36 7.15
C VAL A 4 -6.72 14.74 8.33
N GLY A 5 -6.50 13.43 8.27
CA GLY A 5 -5.74 12.71 9.27
C GLY A 5 -4.81 11.69 8.60
N PHE A 6 -3.67 11.43 9.25
CA PHE A 6 -2.62 10.57 8.73
C PHE A 6 -2.32 9.43 9.71
N GLY A 7 -2.05 8.24 9.17
CA GLY A 7 -1.75 7.05 9.95
C GLY A 7 -0.76 6.15 9.21
N ALA A 8 0.00 5.36 9.95
CA ALA A 8 0.98 4.46 9.35
C ALA A 8 1.14 3.20 10.19
N ALA A 9 1.25 2.07 9.52
CA ALA A 9 1.48 0.78 10.15
C ALA A 9 2.66 0.09 9.48
N CYS A 10 3.65 -0.33 10.27
CA CYS A 10 4.76 -1.13 9.77
C CYS A 10 4.23 -2.49 9.27
N ILE A 11 4.66 -2.84 8.07
CA ILE A 11 4.36 -4.10 7.38
C ILE A 11 5.63 -4.89 7.07
N THR A 12 6.80 -4.53 7.60
CA THR A 12 8.06 -5.27 7.37
C THR A 12 7.88 -6.76 7.68
N PRO A 13 8.16 -7.67 6.72
CA PRO A 13 8.06 -9.10 6.95
C PRO A 13 9.20 -9.57 7.88
N PRO A 14 9.02 -10.67 8.63
CA PRO A 14 10.14 -11.35 9.29
C PRO A 14 11.24 -11.77 8.30
N LEU A 15 12.47 -11.90 8.79
CA LEU A 15 13.59 -12.41 7.99
C LEU A 15 13.30 -13.81 7.44
N GLY A 16 13.88 -14.12 6.28
CA GLY A 16 13.69 -15.39 5.57
C GLY A 16 12.40 -15.48 4.75
N LYS A 17 11.53 -14.47 4.78
CA LYS A 17 10.36 -14.38 3.89
C LYS A 17 10.79 -14.07 2.45
N GLU A 18 10.00 -14.54 1.48
CA GLU A 18 10.27 -14.31 0.06
C GLU A 18 10.05 -12.84 -0.34
N MET A 19 10.88 -12.32 -1.24
CA MET A 19 10.80 -10.98 -1.83
C MET A 19 10.37 -11.04 -3.31
N PRO A 20 9.06 -11.05 -3.61
CA PRO A 20 8.53 -11.22 -4.96
C PRO A 20 8.81 -10.02 -5.87
N GLY A 21 8.89 -10.27 -7.18
CA GLY A 21 8.92 -9.23 -8.22
C GLY A 21 10.00 -9.39 -9.29
N LEU A 22 11.01 -10.23 -9.08
CA LEU A 22 12.05 -10.52 -10.08
C LEU A 22 11.85 -11.91 -10.71
N PHE A 23 12.66 -12.21 -11.73
CA PHE A 23 12.65 -13.50 -12.44
C PHE A 23 13.43 -14.61 -11.71
N GLU A 24 13.62 -14.46 -10.40
CA GLU A 24 14.35 -15.38 -9.53
C GLU A 24 13.77 -15.33 -8.11
N LYS A 25 13.90 -16.43 -7.36
CA LYS A 25 13.52 -16.48 -5.95
C LYS A 25 14.56 -15.76 -5.10
N ARG A 26 14.11 -14.87 -4.23
CA ARG A 26 14.95 -14.15 -3.27
C ARG A 26 14.28 -14.15 -1.91
N TYR A 27 15.09 -14.22 -0.86
CA TYR A 27 14.64 -14.23 0.52
C TYR A 27 15.27 -13.07 1.28
N ALA A 28 14.53 -12.47 2.20
CA ALA A 28 15.00 -11.34 2.98
C ALA A 28 16.09 -11.79 3.97
N GLU A 29 17.33 -11.36 3.75
CA GLU A 29 18.47 -11.59 4.66
C GLU A 29 18.66 -10.47 5.68
N GLY A 30 17.99 -9.33 5.45
CA GLY A 30 18.02 -8.16 6.31
C GLY A 30 16.95 -7.15 5.92
N THR A 31 16.80 -6.11 6.75
CA THR A 31 15.92 -4.97 6.51
C THR A 31 16.79 -3.73 6.40
N LEU A 32 16.79 -3.09 5.21
CA LEU A 32 17.46 -1.81 5.02
C LEU A 32 16.62 -0.67 5.61
N ASP A 33 15.35 -0.61 5.21
CA ASP A 33 14.35 0.33 5.70
C ASP A 33 13.05 -0.43 6.02
N ASP A 34 12.30 0.07 7.00
CA ASP A 34 10.98 -0.47 7.30
C ASP A 34 9.98 -0.19 6.16
N LEU A 35 9.11 -1.17 5.93
CA LEU A 35 8.03 -1.09 4.97
C LEU A 35 6.74 -0.68 5.69
N PHE A 36 5.91 0.17 5.07
CA PHE A 36 4.69 0.66 5.69
C PHE A 36 3.46 0.57 4.79
N ALA A 37 2.31 0.45 5.44
CA ALA A 37 1.04 0.94 4.92
C ALA A 37 0.82 2.35 5.48
N ARG A 38 0.74 3.35 4.61
CA ARG A 38 0.52 4.76 4.97
C ARG A 38 -0.85 5.20 4.47
N ALA A 39 -1.68 5.70 5.38
CA ALA A 39 -3.04 6.11 5.11
C ALA A 39 -3.22 7.61 5.31
N VAL A 40 -4.01 8.22 4.43
CA VAL A 40 -4.62 9.53 4.64
C VAL A 40 -6.14 9.35 4.60
N VAL A 41 -6.83 9.93 5.58
CA VAL A 41 -8.30 9.99 5.62
C VAL A 41 -8.71 11.43 5.42
N LEU A 42 -9.67 11.64 4.52
CA LEU A 42 -10.28 12.93 4.23
C LEU A 42 -11.75 12.91 4.64
N ASP A 43 -12.21 13.99 5.26
CA ASP A 43 -13.58 14.15 5.75
C ASP A 43 -14.10 15.56 5.44
N ASP A 44 -15.17 15.65 4.65
CA ASP A 44 -15.82 16.93 4.28
C ASP A 44 -17.00 17.30 5.20
N GLY A 45 -17.26 16.51 6.25
CA GLY A 45 -18.39 16.61 7.18
C GLY A 45 -19.64 15.85 6.74
N ARG A 46 -19.65 15.27 5.52
CA ARG A 46 -20.75 14.46 4.98
C ARG A 46 -20.29 13.08 4.54
N THR A 47 -19.07 13.00 4.02
CA THR A 47 -18.46 11.82 3.41
C THR A 47 -17.02 11.71 3.88
N GLN A 48 -16.57 10.46 4.01
CA GLN A 48 -15.20 10.14 4.39
C GLN A 48 -14.59 9.19 3.35
N ALA A 49 -13.34 9.45 2.99
CA ALA A 49 -12.58 8.60 2.09
C ALA A 49 -11.19 8.33 2.68
N ALA A 50 -10.66 7.14 2.42
CA ALA A 50 -9.30 6.77 2.80
C ALA A 50 -8.48 6.47 1.55
N MET A 51 -7.25 6.98 1.49
CA MET A 51 -6.27 6.62 0.47
C MET A 51 -5.05 6.01 1.16
N VAL A 52 -4.60 4.85 0.68
CA VAL A 52 -3.50 4.10 1.27
C VAL A 52 -2.47 3.73 0.23
N GLN A 53 -1.21 4.02 0.53
CA GLN A 53 -0.07 3.48 -0.20
C GLN A 53 0.61 2.40 0.66
N THR A 54 0.84 1.23 0.08
CA THR A 54 1.57 0.13 0.71
C THR A 54 2.91 -0.10 0.03
N ASP A 55 3.95 -0.31 0.84
CA ASP A 55 5.27 -0.70 0.36
C ASP A 55 5.29 -2.19 -0.03
N CYS A 56 4.51 -2.49 -1.06
CA CYS A 56 4.28 -3.82 -1.61
C CYS A 56 4.57 -3.83 -3.13
N VAL A 57 4.83 -5.01 -3.68
CA VAL A 57 4.89 -5.18 -5.14
C VAL A 57 3.49 -5.09 -5.76
N PHE A 58 2.46 -5.57 -5.08
CA PHE A 58 1.09 -5.63 -5.59
C PHE A 58 0.09 -5.69 -4.43
N VAL A 59 -1.14 -5.25 -4.67
CA VAL A 59 -2.27 -5.45 -3.74
C VAL A 59 -3.39 -6.19 -4.46
N ARG A 60 -3.58 -7.46 -4.09
CA ARG A 60 -4.60 -8.30 -4.74
C ARG A 60 -5.99 -8.04 -4.18
N HIS A 61 -6.99 -8.48 -4.94
CA HIS A 61 -8.40 -8.31 -4.58
C HIS A 61 -8.73 -8.80 -3.17
N GLU A 62 -8.20 -9.96 -2.75
CA GLU A 62 -8.50 -10.53 -1.43
C GLU A 62 -7.95 -9.65 -0.30
N LEU A 63 -6.70 -9.21 -0.43
CA LEU A 63 -6.05 -8.32 0.54
C LEU A 63 -6.82 -7.00 0.64
N VAL A 64 -7.18 -6.40 -0.50
CA VAL A 64 -7.95 -5.15 -0.55
C VAL A 64 -9.32 -5.33 0.11
N THR A 65 -10.03 -6.42 -0.17
CA THR A 65 -11.34 -6.71 0.42
C THR A 65 -11.25 -6.86 1.93
N VAL A 66 -10.27 -7.61 2.45
CA VAL A 66 -10.06 -7.75 3.90
C VAL A 66 -9.72 -6.41 4.55
N ALA A 67 -8.79 -5.65 3.97
CA ALA A 67 -8.37 -4.35 4.51
C ALA A 67 -9.53 -3.34 4.57
N ARG A 68 -10.38 -3.32 3.54
CA ARG A 68 -11.57 -2.47 3.48
C ARG A 68 -12.60 -2.83 4.56
N ASN A 69 -12.87 -4.12 4.73
CA ASN A 69 -13.79 -4.59 5.77
C ASN A 69 -13.25 -4.25 7.16
N GLU A 70 -11.94 -4.37 7.36
CA GLU A 70 -11.30 -4.05 8.63
C GLU A 70 -11.35 -2.54 8.93
N ALA A 71 -11.09 -1.69 7.94
CA ALA A 71 -11.26 -0.25 8.08
C ALA A 71 -12.71 0.12 8.46
N GLN A 72 -13.69 -0.43 7.77
CA GLN A 72 -15.11 -0.19 8.07
C GLN A 72 -15.47 -0.66 9.49
N ARG A 73 -14.96 -1.81 9.92
CA ARG A 73 -15.17 -2.34 11.27
C ARG A 73 -14.53 -1.45 12.35
N LEU A 74 -13.32 -0.93 12.10
CA LEU A 74 -12.54 -0.19 13.09
C LEU A 74 -12.95 1.28 13.23
N CYS A 75 -13.38 1.93 12.14
CA CYS A 75 -13.64 3.37 12.14
C CYS A 75 -14.90 3.81 11.37
N GLY A 76 -15.66 2.88 10.78
CA GLY A 76 -16.93 3.19 10.14
C GLY A 76 -16.86 3.74 8.71
N ILE A 77 -15.65 4.04 8.19
CA ILE A 77 -15.49 4.47 6.79
C ILE A 77 -16.00 3.36 5.86
N PRO A 78 -16.93 3.64 4.92
CA PRO A 78 -17.46 2.62 4.03
C PRO A 78 -16.35 1.93 3.23
N ALA A 79 -16.38 0.60 3.13
CA ALA A 79 -15.38 -0.21 2.41
C ALA A 79 -15.12 0.32 0.98
N ALA A 80 -16.17 0.75 0.28
CA ALA A 80 -16.07 1.29 -1.08
C ALA A 80 -15.35 2.65 -1.17
N SER A 81 -15.21 3.38 -0.05
CA SER A 81 -14.54 4.70 0.03
C SER A 81 -13.05 4.59 0.38
N CYS A 82 -12.50 3.38 0.43
CA CYS A 82 -11.10 3.12 0.72
C CYS A 82 -10.34 2.71 -0.56
N LEU A 83 -9.43 3.57 -1.02
CA LEU A 83 -8.52 3.32 -2.14
C LEU A 83 -7.19 2.80 -1.59
N ILE A 84 -6.72 1.67 -2.09
CA ILE A 84 -5.52 0.99 -1.59
C ILE A 84 -4.65 0.67 -2.80
N ALA A 85 -3.42 1.18 -2.81
CA ALA A 85 -2.46 1.01 -3.89
C ALA A 85 -1.11 0.54 -3.35
N ALA A 86 -0.34 -0.12 -4.20
CA ALA A 86 1.02 -0.55 -3.91
C ALA A 86 2.03 0.41 -4.58
N THR A 87 3.20 0.60 -3.98
CA THR A 87 4.33 1.32 -4.62
C THR A 87 4.93 0.57 -5.80
N HIS A 88 4.64 -0.72 -5.90
CA HIS A 88 5.32 -1.64 -6.82
C HIS A 88 6.80 -1.85 -6.47
N THR A 89 7.16 -1.85 -5.18
CA THR A 89 8.51 -2.22 -4.75
C THR A 89 8.75 -3.72 -4.96
N HIS A 90 9.88 -4.05 -5.58
CA HIS A 90 10.33 -5.44 -5.75
C HIS A 90 11.17 -5.93 -4.57
N SER A 91 11.29 -5.14 -3.49
CA SER A 91 12.02 -5.52 -2.27
C SER A 91 11.09 -5.58 -1.06
N GLY A 92 9.81 -5.82 -1.29
CA GLY A 92 8.78 -5.98 -0.26
C GLY A 92 8.53 -7.45 0.11
N GLY A 93 7.62 -7.66 1.05
CA GLY A 93 7.23 -9.02 1.48
C GLY A 93 6.28 -9.76 0.52
N PRO A 94 5.97 -11.02 0.84
CA PRO A 94 5.28 -11.96 -0.06
C PRO A 94 3.76 -11.71 -0.18
N VAL A 95 3.35 -10.72 -0.96
CA VAL A 95 1.92 -10.42 -1.27
C VAL A 95 1.50 -10.70 -2.72
N PHE A 96 2.41 -11.26 -3.52
CA PHE A 96 2.20 -11.49 -4.95
C PHE A 96 2.38 -12.96 -5.31
N ARG A 97 1.53 -13.44 -6.22
CA ARG A 97 1.47 -14.83 -6.68
C ARG A 97 1.78 -14.83 -8.18
N GLY A 98 3.06 -14.91 -8.51
CA GLY A 98 3.53 -14.88 -9.89
C GLY A 98 5.06 -14.79 -9.96
N PHE A 99 5.64 -15.01 -11.14
CA PHE A 99 7.10 -15.00 -11.35
C PHE A 99 7.87 -15.84 -10.32
N MET A 100 7.45 -17.10 -10.13
CA MET A 100 8.02 -18.08 -9.18
C MET A 100 7.66 -17.87 -7.70
N ALA A 101 6.99 -16.77 -7.34
CA ALA A 101 6.62 -16.49 -5.96
C ALA A 101 5.47 -17.36 -5.44
N GLU A 102 5.61 -17.81 -4.20
CA GLU A 102 4.63 -18.63 -3.49
C GLU A 102 3.71 -17.76 -2.62
N PRO A 103 2.44 -18.17 -2.45
CA PRO A 103 1.51 -17.43 -1.61
C PRO A 103 1.87 -17.52 -0.13
N ASP A 104 2.05 -16.38 0.54
CA ASP A 104 2.09 -16.29 2.00
C ASP A 104 0.79 -15.65 2.51
N ILE A 105 -0.19 -16.51 2.80
CA ILE A 105 -1.54 -16.08 3.21
C ILE A 105 -1.51 -15.38 4.57
N GLU A 106 -0.60 -15.77 5.46
CA GLU A 106 -0.47 -15.17 6.78
C GLU A 106 0.04 -13.74 6.67
N TYR A 107 1.10 -13.53 5.88
CA TYR A 107 1.63 -12.20 5.64
C TYR A 107 0.64 -11.31 4.88
N GLU A 108 -0.07 -11.83 3.87
CA GLU A 108 -1.13 -11.09 3.18
C GLU A 108 -2.23 -10.61 4.13
N ARG A 109 -2.67 -11.47 5.06
CA ARG A 109 -3.66 -11.11 6.08
C ARG A 109 -3.11 -10.06 7.04
N PHE A 110 -1.87 -10.24 7.50
CA PHE A 110 -1.19 -9.27 8.36
C PHE A 110 -1.12 -7.88 7.69
N VAL A 111 -0.73 -7.80 6.41
CA VAL A 111 -0.72 -6.54 5.66
C VAL A 111 -2.13 -5.95 5.59
N ALA A 112 -3.16 -6.75 5.31
CA ALA A 112 -4.54 -6.26 5.26
C ALA A 112 -5.01 -5.66 6.60
N GLU A 113 -4.72 -6.31 7.72
CA GLU A 113 -5.04 -5.83 9.06
C GLU A 113 -4.27 -4.55 9.41
N LYS A 114 -3.00 -4.46 9.00
CA LYS A 114 -2.18 -3.25 9.17
C LYS A 114 -2.69 -2.08 8.33
N VAL A 115 -3.19 -2.32 7.12
CA VAL A 115 -3.85 -1.28 6.32
C VAL A 115 -5.11 -0.77 7.02
N GLY A 116 -5.98 -1.66 7.51
CA GLY A 116 -7.16 -1.26 8.29
C GLY A 116 -6.79 -0.45 9.55
N SER A 117 -5.73 -0.87 10.25
CA SER A 117 -5.20 -0.17 11.42
C SER A 117 -4.66 1.23 11.10
N ALA A 118 -3.92 1.38 9.99
CA ALA A 118 -3.41 2.67 9.53
C ALA A 118 -4.55 3.63 9.18
N ILE A 119 -5.60 3.14 8.51
CA ILE A 119 -6.81 3.93 8.23
C ILE A 119 -7.50 4.36 9.53
N ALA A 120 -7.67 3.44 10.48
CA ALA A 120 -8.30 3.75 11.76
C ALA A 120 -7.49 4.77 12.57
N GLU A 121 -6.15 4.69 12.52
CA GLU A 121 -5.28 5.69 13.12
C GLU A 121 -5.42 7.06 12.45
N ALA A 122 -5.38 7.11 11.11
CA ALA A 122 -5.60 8.33 10.34
C ALA A 122 -6.94 8.98 10.71
N HIS A 123 -8.02 8.18 10.77
CA HIS A 123 -9.35 8.66 11.17
C HIS A 123 -9.36 9.26 12.59
N ARG A 124 -8.68 8.66 13.57
CA ARG A 124 -8.59 9.20 14.94
C ARG A 124 -7.85 10.54 15.02
N ARG A 125 -7.03 10.86 14.03
CA ARG A 125 -6.19 12.06 13.97
C ARG A 125 -6.74 13.14 13.02
N LEU A 126 -8.03 13.08 12.68
CA LEU A 126 -8.67 14.07 11.82
C LEU A 126 -8.63 15.47 12.44
N GLU A 127 -7.98 16.39 11.76
CA GLU A 127 -7.90 17.81 12.13
C GLU A 127 -8.18 18.71 10.93
N ALA A 128 -8.52 19.98 11.20
CA ALA A 128 -8.75 20.96 10.13
C ALA A 128 -7.50 21.12 9.26
N ALA A 129 -7.68 21.05 7.95
CA ALA A 129 -6.56 21.12 7.00
C ALA A 129 -6.91 21.90 5.73
N GLU A 130 -5.89 22.32 5.02
CA GLU A 130 -5.96 22.86 3.66
C GLU A 130 -5.30 21.88 2.70
N VAL A 131 -5.80 21.81 1.46
CA VAL A 131 -5.30 20.89 0.42
C VAL A 131 -4.76 21.72 -0.74
N GLY A 132 -3.52 21.44 -1.13
CA GLY A 132 -2.88 22.02 -2.31
C GLY A 132 -2.40 20.94 -3.28
N THR A 133 -2.27 21.30 -4.56
CA THR A 133 -1.71 20.43 -5.59
C THR A 133 -0.65 21.19 -6.39
N GLY A 134 0.30 20.45 -6.95
CA GLY A 134 1.38 20.99 -7.78
C GLY A 134 1.95 19.90 -8.68
N THR A 135 2.49 20.30 -9.82
CA THR A 135 3.03 19.40 -10.83
C THR A 135 4.26 20.04 -11.45
N ASP A 136 5.30 19.22 -11.69
CA ASP A 136 6.51 19.65 -12.41
C ASP A 136 7.10 18.46 -13.19
N ALA A 137 8.00 18.73 -14.13
CA ALA A 137 8.73 17.72 -14.88
C ALA A 137 9.85 17.10 -14.02
N ALA A 138 10.00 15.78 -14.12
CA ALA A 138 11.06 15.02 -13.44
C ALA A 138 11.96 14.27 -14.46
N PRO A 139 12.72 15.00 -15.31
CA PRO A 139 13.57 14.36 -16.30
C PRO A 139 14.69 13.54 -15.62
N GLY A 140 15.00 12.37 -16.19
CA GLY A 140 16.06 11.49 -15.69
C GLY A 140 15.64 10.51 -14.58
N VAL A 141 14.41 10.59 -14.07
CA VAL A 141 13.92 9.65 -13.03
C VAL A 141 13.49 8.30 -13.61
N ALA A 142 12.93 8.29 -14.82
CA ALA A 142 12.46 7.08 -15.49
C ALA A 142 12.83 7.09 -16.99
N PHE A 143 12.93 5.90 -17.56
CA PHE A 143 13.11 5.69 -19.00
C PHE A 143 12.23 4.54 -19.48
N ASN A 144 11.86 4.54 -20.77
CA ASN A 144 11.15 3.41 -21.35
C ASN A 144 12.12 2.24 -21.54
N ARG A 145 11.91 1.15 -20.79
CA ARG A 145 12.74 -0.06 -20.88
C ARG A 145 12.34 -1.03 -22.01
N ARG A 146 11.30 -0.71 -22.80
CA ARG A 146 10.92 -1.48 -23.98
C ARG A 146 11.75 -1.00 -25.17
N PHE A 147 12.59 -1.89 -25.68
CA PHE A 147 13.31 -1.64 -26.93
C PHE A 147 12.36 -1.88 -28.11
N GLU A 148 12.36 -0.96 -29.08
CA GLU A 148 11.83 -1.24 -30.42
C GLU A 148 12.81 -2.16 -31.13
N MET A 149 12.51 -3.45 -31.17
CA MET A 149 13.27 -4.41 -31.97
C MET A 149 12.90 -4.21 -33.45
N ARG A 150 13.85 -4.43 -34.37
CA ARG A 150 13.65 -4.22 -35.82
C ARG A 150 12.51 -5.05 -36.43
N ASN A 151 12.00 -6.05 -35.71
CA ASN A 151 10.98 -7.01 -36.15
C ASN A 151 9.69 -6.99 -35.31
N GLY A 152 9.47 -5.98 -34.46
CA GLY A 152 8.32 -5.92 -33.55
C GLY A 152 8.44 -6.88 -32.39
#